data_AF-A0A2U1AWY8-F1
#
_entry.id   AF-A0A2U1AWY8-F1
#
_cell.length_a   1.000
_cell.length_b   1.000
_cell.length_c   1.000
_cell.angle_alpha   90.00
_cell.angle_beta   90.00
_cell.angle_gamma   90.00
#
_symmetry.space_group_name_H-M   'P 1'
#
loop_
_entity.id
_entity.type
_entity.pdbx_description
1 polymer ?
#
loop_
_entity_poly.entity_id
_entity_poly.type
_entity_poly.pdbx_seq_one_letter_code
_entity_poly.pdbx_strand_id
1 'polypeptide(L)'
;MKYLYATLLLLFLGAGLPYRASAQADEIQQLLLNVEKLRQLQSILSDMKQGYDILHRGYGTVRDISEGSFSLHHTFLEGLLAVSPTVRHYRRVAETITLQQRLVQEYRGAFRRFREAGTFTPGELAYLSAVYDRLLAESLRHLEELVLVLTAGELRMAEAERLEAIDRLYEATADKLAFLRHFNRQASRLALLRAREQSDWQTMQRLYLPTP
;
A
#
# COMPACT_ATOMS: atom_id res chain seq x y z
N MET A 1 70.13 54.76 -5.60
CA MET A 1 70.48 53.32 -5.54
C MET A 1 70.12 52.64 -4.22
N LYS A 2 70.52 53.16 -3.03
CA LYS A 2 70.19 52.54 -1.73
C LYS A 2 68.68 52.34 -1.44
N TYR A 3 67.84 53.32 -1.80
CA TYR A 3 66.39 53.23 -1.59
C TYR A 3 65.68 52.23 -2.52
N LEU A 4 66.29 51.89 -3.66
CA LEU A 4 65.73 50.94 -4.63
C LEU A 4 65.84 49.49 -4.13
N TYR A 5 66.94 49.18 -3.43
CA TYR A 5 67.10 47.88 -2.77
C TYR A 5 66.21 47.75 -1.54
N ALA A 6 66.00 48.85 -0.80
CA ALA A 6 65.11 48.86 0.36
C ALA A 6 63.64 48.62 -0.05
N THR A 7 63.18 49.18 -1.16
CA THR A 7 61.82 48.93 -1.68
C THR A 7 61.66 47.51 -2.23
N LEU A 8 62.68 46.97 -2.91
CA LEU A 8 62.69 45.58 -3.38
C LEU A 8 62.66 44.57 -2.22
N LEU A 9 63.34 44.85 -1.12
CA LEU A 9 63.41 43.98 0.06
C LEU A 9 62.09 43.99 0.86
N LEU A 10 61.38 45.13 0.87
CA LEU A 10 60.05 45.27 1.48
C LEU A 10 58.95 44.56 0.66
N LEU A 11 59.07 44.55 -0.67
CA LEU A 11 58.17 43.82 -1.56
C LEU A 11 58.34 42.29 -1.43
N PHE A 12 59.58 41.82 -1.20
CA PHE A 12 59.86 40.40 -1.01
C PHE A 12 59.37 39.88 0.36
N LEU A 13 59.38 40.72 1.40
CA LEU A 13 58.86 40.35 2.72
C LEU A 13 57.33 40.21 2.76
N GLY A 14 56.60 40.95 1.92
CA GLY A 14 55.14 40.87 1.83
C GLY A 14 54.62 39.62 1.13
N ALA A 15 55.43 39.00 0.28
CA ALA A 15 55.05 37.82 -0.52
C ALA A 15 55.10 36.49 0.25
N GLY A 16 55.62 36.50 1.49
CA GLY A 16 55.76 35.30 2.34
C GLY A 16 54.61 35.05 3.32
N LEU A 17 53.58 35.91 3.35
CA LEU A 17 52.42 35.68 4.22
C LEU A 17 51.55 34.57 3.60
N PRO A 18 51.29 33.45 4.31
CA PRO A 18 50.43 32.39 3.80
C PRO A 18 49.01 32.93 3.68
N TYR A 19 48.59 33.26 2.45
CA TYR A 19 47.18 33.43 2.13
C TYR A 19 46.51 32.07 2.37
N ARG A 20 45.83 31.92 3.51
CA ARG A 20 44.94 30.78 3.72
C ARG A 20 43.82 30.90 2.69
N ALA A 21 43.87 30.04 1.68
CA ALA A 21 42.86 29.96 0.63
C ALA A 21 41.54 29.49 1.26
N SER A 22 40.65 30.44 1.54
CA SER A 22 39.30 30.20 2.08
C SER A 22 38.49 29.21 1.24
N ALA A 23 38.78 29.12 -0.07
CA ALA A 23 38.15 28.18 -1.00
C ALA A 23 38.26 26.71 -0.57
N GLN A 24 39.33 26.31 0.11
CA GLN A 24 39.52 24.93 0.53
C GLN A 24 38.61 24.54 1.72
N ALA A 25 38.21 25.51 2.54
CA ALA A 25 37.27 25.28 3.65
C ALA A 25 35.82 25.12 3.13
N ASP A 26 35.44 25.91 2.13
CA ASP A 26 34.11 25.86 1.52
C ASP A 26 33.86 24.52 0.79
N GLU A 27 34.86 24.00 0.07
CA GLU A 27 34.78 22.69 -0.60
C GLU A 27 34.60 21.53 0.39
N ILE A 28 35.33 21.54 1.51
CA ILE A 28 35.21 20.53 2.57
C ILE A 28 33.81 20.58 3.21
N GLN A 29 33.27 21.78 3.43
CA GLN A 29 31.94 21.97 3.99
C GLN A 29 30.85 21.47 3.04
N GLN A 30 31.01 21.69 1.73
CA GLN A 30 30.11 21.17 0.71
C GLN A 30 30.20 19.64 0.57
N LEU A 31 31.40 19.06 0.66
CA LEU A 31 31.61 17.61 0.68
C LEU A 31 30.91 16.96 1.89
N LEU A 32 31.05 17.53 3.09
CA LEU A 32 30.34 17.08 4.29
C LEU A 32 28.82 17.09 4.09
N LEU A 33 28.28 18.17 3.53
CA LEU A 33 26.85 18.26 3.21
C LEU A 33 26.42 17.20 2.18
N ASN A 34 27.24 16.93 1.17
CA ASN A 34 26.95 15.91 0.16
C ASN A 34 26.97 14.49 0.76
N VAL A 35 27.91 14.20 1.68
CA VAL A 35 27.96 12.93 2.41
C VAL A 35 26.70 12.74 3.25
N GLU A 36 26.22 13.79 3.92
CA GLU A 36 24.98 13.75 4.70
C GLU A 36 23.76 13.48 3.81
N LYS A 37 23.63 14.21 2.69
CA LYS A 37 22.57 13.96 1.69
C LYS A 37 22.60 12.54 1.15
N LEU A 38 23.80 12.01 0.87
CA LEU A 38 23.94 10.63 0.38
C LEU A 38 23.49 9.61 1.42
N ARG A 39 23.83 9.82 2.69
CA ARG A 39 23.34 8.96 3.80
C ARG A 39 21.83 9.00 3.93
N GLN A 40 21.21 10.17 3.80
CA GLN A 40 19.75 10.31 3.82
C GLN A 40 19.10 9.54 2.66
N LEU A 41 19.64 9.65 1.45
CA LEU A 41 19.15 8.88 0.30
C LEU A 41 19.33 7.37 0.48
N GLN A 42 20.44 6.93 1.07
CA GLN A 42 20.66 5.52 1.40
C GLN A 42 19.66 5.01 2.44
N SER A 43 19.33 5.81 3.46
CA SER A 43 18.30 5.48 4.44
C SER A 43 16.94 5.33 3.77
N ILE A 44 16.53 6.29 2.95
CA ILE A 44 15.26 6.24 2.21
C ILE A 44 15.20 5.00 1.32
N LEU A 45 16.28 4.67 0.61
CA LEU A 45 16.34 3.48 -0.23
C LEU A 45 16.21 2.20 0.58
N SER A 46 16.84 2.13 1.76
CA SER A 46 16.71 1.02 2.69
C SER A 46 15.26 0.85 3.16
N ASP A 47 14.62 1.93 3.59
CA ASP A 47 13.24 1.93 4.06
C ASP A 47 12.27 1.52 2.94
N MET A 48 12.50 2.01 1.72
CA MET A 48 11.73 1.62 0.53
C MET A 48 11.89 0.13 0.21
N LYS A 49 13.12 -0.41 0.28
CA LYS A 49 13.39 -1.83 0.03
C LYS A 49 12.73 -2.71 1.09
N GLN A 50 12.83 -2.31 2.35
CA GLN A 50 12.21 -3.05 3.45
C GLN A 50 10.69 -3.03 3.36
N GLY A 51 10.10 -1.87 3.02
CA GLY A 51 8.67 -1.76 2.76
C GLY A 51 8.23 -2.62 1.57
N TYR A 52 9.01 -2.66 0.50
CA TYR A 52 8.76 -3.55 -0.65
C TYR A 52 8.79 -5.02 -0.25
N ASP A 53 9.78 -5.45 0.53
CA ASP A 53 9.90 -6.85 0.99
C ASP A 53 8.74 -7.27 1.89
N ILE A 54 8.32 -6.41 2.82
CA ILE A 54 7.17 -6.65 3.71
C ILE A 54 5.89 -6.74 2.88
N LEU A 55 5.69 -5.80 1.96
CA LEU A 55 4.54 -5.80 1.06
C LEU A 55 4.53 -7.05 0.20
N HIS A 56 5.65 -7.40 -0.43
CA HIS A 56 5.72 -8.52 -1.35
C HIS A 56 5.52 -9.86 -0.64
N ARG A 57 6.11 -10.06 0.54
CA ARG A 57 5.96 -11.31 1.31
C ARG A 57 4.61 -11.39 2.02
N GLY A 58 4.17 -10.31 2.65
CA GLY A 58 2.88 -10.23 3.35
C GLY A 58 1.71 -10.41 2.38
N TYR A 59 1.70 -9.62 1.30
CA TYR A 59 0.71 -9.75 0.24
C TYR A 59 0.76 -11.15 -0.40
N GLY A 60 1.95 -11.66 -0.74
CA GLY A 60 2.08 -12.99 -1.36
C GLY A 60 1.52 -14.11 -0.49
N THR A 61 1.87 -14.12 0.81
CA THR A 61 1.47 -15.18 1.73
C THR A 61 -0.04 -15.16 2.00
N VAL A 62 -0.62 -13.98 2.24
CA VAL A 62 -2.07 -13.87 2.52
C VAL A 62 -2.88 -14.07 1.24
N ARG A 63 -2.40 -13.56 0.10
CA ARG A 63 -2.98 -13.85 -1.19
C ARG A 63 -3.03 -15.36 -1.42
N ASP A 64 -1.90 -16.06 -1.37
CA ASP A 64 -1.87 -17.46 -1.79
C ASP A 64 -2.72 -18.36 -0.86
N ILE A 65 -2.74 -18.09 0.45
CA ILE A 65 -3.58 -18.81 1.43
C ILE A 65 -5.07 -18.48 1.25
N SER A 66 -5.41 -17.19 1.15
CA SER A 66 -6.80 -16.75 1.01
C SER A 66 -7.38 -17.13 -0.35
N GLU A 67 -6.58 -17.08 -1.42
CA GLU A 67 -7.01 -17.47 -2.77
C GLU A 67 -7.26 -18.97 -2.87
N GLY A 68 -6.36 -19.80 -2.32
CA GLY A 68 -6.53 -21.24 -2.30
C GLY A 68 -7.78 -21.66 -1.51
N SER A 69 -7.92 -21.15 -0.28
CA SER A 69 -9.06 -21.50 0.58
C SER A 69 -10.38 -20.96 0.01
N PHE A 70 -10.42 -19.70 -0.44
CA PHE A 70 -11.60 -19.13 -1.08
C PHE A 70 -12.00 -19.91 -2.33
N SER A 71 -11.06 -20.30 -3.19
CA SER A 71 -11.34 -21.09 -4.38
C SER A 71 -11.93 -22.46 -4.03
N LEU A 72 -11.43 -23.12 -2.98
CA LEU A 72 -11.96 -24.41 -2.52
C LEU A 72 -13.40 -24.29 -2.02
N HIS A 73 -13.66 -23.35 -1.11
CA HIS A 73 -15.00 -23.12 -0.59
C HIS A 73 -15.98 -22.69 -1.67
N HIS A 74 -15.55 -21.82 -2.57
CA HIS A 74 -16.34 -21.40 -3.72
C HIS A 74 -16.73 -22.59 -4.61
N THR A 75 -15.75 -23.40 -5.05
CA THR A 75 -16.03 -24.55 -5.92
C THR A 75 -16.92 -25.59 -5.23
N PHE A 76 -16.69 -25.82 -3.93
CA PHE A 76 -17.55 -26.72 -3.16
C PHE A 76 -19.00 -26.22 -3.11
N LEU A 77 -19.21 -24.94 -2.80
CA LEU A 77 -20.54 -24.34 -2.69
C LEU A 77 -21.26 -24.27 -4.04
N GLU A 78 -20.55 -23.96 -5.13
CA GLU A 78 -21.08 -24.03 -6.50
C GLU A 78 -21.52 -25.46 -6.84
N GLY A 79 -20.68 -26.45 -6.52
CA GLY A 79 -21.03 -27.87 -6.68
C GLY A 79 -22.28 -28.24 -5.89
N LEU A 80 -22.37 -27.79 -4.64
CA LEU A 80 -23.52 -28.03 -3.76
C LEU A 80 -24.80 -27.39 -4.33
N LEU A 81 -24.75 -26.15 -4.83
CA LEU A 81 -25.87 -25.49 -5.52
C LEU A 81 -26.29 -26.17 -6.82
N ALA A 82 -25.35 -26.78 -7.53
CA ALA A 82 -25.59 -27.50 -8.77
C ALA A 82 -26.34 -28.83 -8.54
N VAL A 83 -26.09 -29.51 -7.41
CA VAL A 83 -26.63 -30.86 -7.17
C VAL A 83 -27.72 -30.93 -6.11
N SER A 84 -27.80 -29.98 -5.17
CA SER A 84 -28.77 -30.00 -4.08
C SER A 84 -30.00 -29.14 -4.38
N PRO A 85 -31.19 -29.73 -4.59
CA PRO A 85 -32.42 -28.98 -4.78
C PRO A 85 -32.76 -28.13 -3.56
N THR A 86 -32.57 -28.67 -2.35
CA THR A 86 -32.83 -27.98 -1.07
C THR A 86 -32.00 -26.70 -0.95
N VAL A 87 -30.71 -26.76 -1.26
CA VAL A 87 -29.83 -25.58 -1.20
C VAL A 87 -30.17 -24.56 -2.28
N ARG A 88 -30.58 -25.02 -3.47
CA ARG A 88 -31.03 -24.16 -4.58
C ARG A 88 -32.28 -23.34 -4.23
N HIS A 89 -33.10 -23.79 -3.28
CA HIS A 89 -34.26 -23.02 -2.83
C HIS A 89 -33.84 -21.80 -1.99
N TYR A 90 -32.66 -21.80 -1.38
CA TYR A 90 -32.15 -20.67 -0.62
C TYR A 90 -31.41 -19.68 -1.52
N ARG A 91 -32.17 -18.76 -2.12
CA ARG A 91 -31.63 -17.67 -2.94
C ARG A 91 -30.44 -16.93 -2.29
N ARG A 92 -30.50 -16.72 -0.97
CA ARG A 92 -29.48 -16.04 -0.18
C ARG A 92 -28.10 -16.70 -0.22
N VAL A 93 -28.03 -18.01 -0.44
CA VAL A 93 -26.75 -18.74 -0.58
C VAL A 93 -26.01 -18.25 -1.83
N ALA A 94 -26.69 -18.28 -2.98
CA ALA A 94 -26.11 -17.83 -4.24
C ALA A 94 -25.74 -16.33 -4.21
N GLU A 95 -26.59 -15.50 -3.58
CA GLU A 95 -26.30 -14.07 -3.40
C GLU A 95 -25.06 -13.85 -2.52
N THR A 96 -24.91 -14.62 -1.43
CA THR A 96 -23.74 -14.55 -0.54
C THR A 96 -22.47 -14.91 -1.29
N ILE A 97 -22.46 -16.00 -2.07
CA ILE A 97 -21.32 -16.39 -2.89
C ILE A 97 -20.96 -15.29 -3.90
N THR A 98 -21.97 -14.69 -4.53
CA THR A 98 -21.77 -13.57 -5.48
C THR A 98 -21.15 -12.35 -4.78
N LEU A 99 -21.61 -11.99 -3.58
CA LEU A 99 -21.04 -10.88 -2.80
C LEU A 99 -19.59 -11.16 -2.41
N GLN A 100 -19.28 -12.39 -2.02
CA GLN A 100 -17.93 -12.84 -1.69
C GLN A 100 -16.98 -12.72 -2.90
N GLN A 101 -17.40 -13.17 -4.08
CA GLN A 101 -16.62 -13.01 -5.31
C GLN A 101 -16.34 -11.54 -5.62
N ARG A 102 -17.37 -10.68 -5.51
CA ARG A 102 -17.23 -9.23 -5.73
C ARG A 102 -16.25 -8.60 -4.75
N LEU A 103 -16.28 -9.00 -3.47
CA LEU A 103 -15.36 -8.53 -2.45
C LEU A 103 -13.90 -8.81 -2.86
N VAL A 104 -13.60 -10.05 -3.24
CA VAL A 104 -12.24 -10.44 -3.66
C VAL A 104 -11.80 -9.66 -4.92
N GLN A 105 -12.67 -9.56 -5.92
CA GLN A 105 -12.37 -8.87 -7.18
C GLN A 105 -12.12 -7.36 -6.96
N GLU A 106 -12.98 -6.69 -6.19
CA GLU A 106 -12.89 -5.25 -5.93
C GLU A 106 -11.65 -4.89 -5.10
N TYR A 107 -11.31 -5.70 -4.10
CA TYR A 107 -10.07 -5.52 -3.32
C TYR A 107 -8.85 -5.63 -4.22
N ARG A 108 -8.71 -6.72 -4.98
CA ARG A 108 -7.52 -6.95 -5.83
C ARG A 108 -7.36 -5.82 -6.84
N GLY A 109 -8.45 -5.41 -7.47
CA GLY A 109 -8.47 -4.30 -8.41
C GLY A 109 -8.07 -2.98 -7.74
N ALA A 110 -8.56 -2.69 -6.53
CA ALA A 110 -8.22 -1.47 -5.81
C ALA A 110 -6.75 -1.45 -5.38
N PHE A 111 -6.27 -2.52 -4.74
CA PHE A 111 -4.90 -2.57 -4.23
C PHE A 111 -3.86 -2.49 -5.37
N ARG A 112 -4.10 -3.18 -6.49
CA ARG A 112 -3.24 -3.07 -7.68
C ARG A 112 -3.14 -1.60 -8.16
N ARG A 113 -4.29 -0.92 -8.30
CA ARG A 113 -4.33 0.50 -8.71
C ARG A 113 -3.58 1.40 -7.73
N PHE A 114 -3.73 1.20 -6.42
CA PHE A 114 -3.04 2.03 -5.42
C PHE A 114 -1.54 1.83 -5.42
N ARG A 115 -1.07 0.59 -5.63
CA ARG A 115 0.35 0.29 -5.79
C ARG A 115 0.94 0.91 -7.06
N GLU A 116 0.21 0.85 -8.18
CA GLU A 116 0.65 1.38 -9.48
C GLU A 116 0.58 2.91 -9.56
N ALA A 117 -0.30 3.55 -8.79
CA ALA A 117 -0.47 5.01 -8.81
C ALA A 117 0.75 5.79 -8.27
N GLY A 118 1.60 5.16 -7.45
CA GLY A 118 2.80 5.81 -6.89
C GLY A 118 2.52 6.95 -5.91
N THR A 119 1.28 7.15 -5.48
CA THR A 119 0.85 8.24 -4.57
C THR A 119 0.88 7.86 -3.08
N PHE A 120 1.09 6.58 -2.78
CA PHE A 120 1.17 6.03 -1.44
C PHE A 120 2.60 5.65 -1.09
N THR A 121 2.98 5.92 0.14
CA THR A 121 4.25 5.46 0.71
C THR A 121 4.22 3.94 0.96
N PRO A 122 5.39 3.29 1.10
CA PRO A 122 5.44 1.87 1.44
C PRO A 122 4.68 1.52 2.74
N GLY A 123 4.75 2.38 3.76
CA GLY A 123 4.04 2.17 5.03
C GLY A 123 2.51 2.27 4.87
N GLU A 124 2.02 3.17 4.04
CA GLU A 124 0.59 3.29 3.75
C GLU A 124 0.07 2.11 2.93
N LEU A 125 0.84 1.64 1.94
CA LEU A 125 0.51 0.41 1.22
C LEU A 125 0.46 -0.80 2.17
N ALA A 126 1.35 -0.85 3.18
CA ALA A 126 1.37 -1.94 4.16
C ALA A 126 0.11 -1.89 5.05
N TYR A 127 -0.29 -0.68 5.45
CA TYR A 127 -1.56 -0.48 6.16
C TYR A 127 -2.77 -0.90 5.32
N LEU A 128 -2.84 -0.48 4.05
CA LEU A 128 -3.90 -0.90 3.12
C LEU A 128 -3.96 -2.42 3.03
N SER A 129 -2.81 -3.08 2.84
CA SER A 129 -2.71 -4.55 2.82
C SER A 129 -3.30 -5.16 4.09
N ALA A 130 -2.88 -4.71 5.26
CA ALA A 130 -3.33 -5.27 6.54
C ALA A 130 -4.85 -5.14 6.74
N VAL A 131 -5.45 -4.03 6.30
CA VAL A 131 -6.92 -3.85 6.35
C VAL A 131 -7.62 -4.87 5.44
N TYR A 132 -7.10 -5.07 4.23
CA TYR A 132 -7.66 -6.04 3.29
C TYR A 132 -7.46 -7.48 3.75
N ASP A 133 -6.32 -7.80 4.35
CA ASP A 133 -6.01 -9.14 4.88
C ASP A 133 -7.02 -9.52 5.98
N ARG A 134 -7.31 -8.58 6.88
CA ARG A 134 -8.32 -8.77 7.93
C ARG A 134 -9.72 -8.96 7.35
N LEU A 135 -10.07 -8.18 6.33
CA LEU A 135 -11.37 -8.28 5.64
C LEU A 135 -11.53 -9.65 4.97
N LEU A 136 -10.49 -10.13 4.28
CA LEU A 136 -10.51 -11.44 3.61
C LEU A 136 -10.58 -12.59 4.61
N ALA A 137 -9.85 -12.52 5.73
CA ALA A 137 -9.94 -13.53 6.78
C ALA A 137 -11.34 -13.62 7.41
N GLU A 138 -12.03 -12.50 7.57
CA GLU A 138 -13.43 -12.46 8.01
C GLU A 138 -14.37 -13.05 6.94
N SER A 139 -14.20 -12.64 5.70
CA SER A 139 -14.95 -13.16 4.54
C SER A 139 -14.83 -14.68 4.39
N LEU A 140 -13.63 -15.24 4.60
CA LEU A 140 -13.39 -16.68 4.53
C LEU A 140 -14.11 -17.43 5.65
N ARG A 141 -14.08 -16.91 6.88
CA ARG A 141 -14.82 -17.51 8.01
C ARG A 141 -16.33 -17.57 7.76
N HIS A 142 -16.90 -16.55 7.13
CA HIS A 142 -18.32 -16.59 6.74
C HIS A 142 -18.62 -17.68 5.71
N LEU A 143 -17.70 -17.95 4.77
CA LEU A 143 -17.84 -19.05 3.81
C LEU A 143 -17.72 -20.42 4.49
N GLU A 144 -16.79 -20.58 5.43
CA GLU A 144 -16.66 -21.79 6.25
C GLU A 144 -17.96 -22.06 7.04
N GLU A 145 -18.49 -21.04 7.71
CA GLU A 145 -19.77 -21.15 8.44
C GLU A 145 -20.93 -21.49 7.50
N LEU A 146 -21.00 -20.87 6.32
CA LEU A 146 -22.01 -21.18 5.32
C LEU A 146 -21.96 -22.65 4.89
N VAL A 147 -20.76 -23.21 4.69
CA VAL A 147 -20.58 -24.64 4.39
C VAL A 147 -21.11 -25.51 5.54
N LEU A 148 -20.80 -25.16 6.79
CA LEU A 148 -21.29 -25.91 7.96
C LEU A 148 -22.81 -25.89 8.06
N VAL A 149 -23.43 -24.71 7.88
CA VAL A 149 -24.89 -24.54 7.93
C VAL A 149 -25.59 -25.34 6.83
N LEU A 150 -25.01 -25.38 5.62
CA LEU A 150 -25.59 -26.11 4.49
C LEU A 150 -25.38 -27.63 4.55
N THR A 151 -24.39 -28.09 5.31
CA THR A 151 -24.09 -29.53 5.48
C THR A 151 -24.64 -30.10 6.78
N ALA A 152 -25.19 -29.26 7.66
CA ALA A 152 -25.85 -29.69 8.90
C ALA A 152 -27.13 -30.46 8.58
N GLY A 153 -27.17 -31.74 8.96
CA GLY A 153 -28.37 -32.58 8.85
C GLY A 153 -29.50 -32.11 9.78
N GLU A 154 -30.73 -32.51 9.48
CA GLU A 154 -31.96 -32.09 10.19
C GLU A 154 -31.97 -32.43 11.69
N LEU A 155 -31.23 -33.46 12.12
CA LEU A 155 -31.08 -33.81 13.54
C LEU A 155 -30.22 -32.81 14.34
N ARG A 156 -29.45 -31.95 13.65
CA ARG A 156 -28.47 -31.04 14.26
C ARG A 156 -28.91 -29.57 14.24
N MET A 157 -29.78 -29.20 13.30
CA MET A 157 -30.22 -27.82 13.09
C MET A 157 -31.62 -27.81 12.52
N ALA A 158 -32.52 -27.06 13.15
CA ALA A 158 -33.87 -26.88 12.64
C ALA A 158 -33.86 -26.02 11.36
N GLU A 159 -34.84 -26.24 10.48
CA GLU A 159 -34.93 -25.53 9.21
C GLU A 159 -35.02 -24.00 9.36
N ALA A 160 -35.81 -23.53 10.32
CA ALA A 160 -35.94 -22.09 10.61
C ALA A 160 -34.62 -21.49 11.12
N GLU A 161 -33.91 -22.21 11.99
CA GLU A 161 -32.59 -21.80 12.50
C GLU A 161 -31.56 -21.74 11.37
N ARG A 162 -31.62 -22.69 10.43
CA ARG A 162 -30.75 -22.70 9.25
C ARG A 162 -30.97 -21.46 8.38
N LEU A 163 -32.23 -21.11 8.11
CA LEU A 163 -32.58 -19.92 7.34
C LEU A 163 -32.07 -18.64 8.01
N GLU A 164 -32.27 -18.51 9.32
CA GLU A 164 -31.78 -17.35 10.08
C GLU A 164 -30.24 -17.25 10.05
N ALA A 165 -29.53 -18.38 10.14
CA ALA A 165 -28.08 -18.41 10.00
C ALA A 165 -27.62 -17.97 8.60
N ILE A 166 -28.30 -18.43 7.54
CA ILE A 166 -28.01 -18.02 6.16
C ILE A 166 -28.25 -16.51 5.98
N ASP A 167 -29.36 -15.98 6.48
CA ASP A 167 -29.67 -14.54 6.40
C ASP A 167 -28.62 -13.70 7.14
N ARG A 168 -28.23 -14.11 8.36
CA ARG A 168 -27.16 -13.44 9.11
C ARG A 168 -25.84 -13.43 8.33
N LEU A 169 -25.46 -14.54 7.71
CA LEU A 169 -24.23 -14.64 6.92
C LEU A 169 -24.26 -13.78 5.66
N TYR A 170 -25.42 -13.71 5.02
CA TYR A 170 -25.65 -12.82 3.89
C TYR A 170 -25.45 -11.35 4.29
N GLU A 171 -26.12 -10.89 5.35
CA GLU A 171 -26.01 -9.51 5.83
C GLU A 171 -24.58 -9.17 6.26
N ALA A 172 -23.94 -10.07 7.02
CA ALA A 172 -22.54 -9.90 7.43
C ALA A 172 -21.61 -9.76 6.21
N THR A 173 -21.83 -10.53 5.14
CA THR A 173 -21.04 -10.43 3.91
C THR A 173 -21.31 -9.12 3.15
N ALA A 174 -22.58 -8.70 3.08
CA ALA A 174 -22.98 -7.45 2.45
C ALA A 174 -22.31 -6.24 3.15
N ASP A 175 -22.28 -6.24 4.47
CA ASP A 175 -21.61 -5.22 5.29
C ASP A 175 -20.11 -5.15 5.00
N LYS A 176 -19.43 -6.29 4.85
CA LYS A 176 -18.01 -6.32 4.50
C LYS A 176 -17.74 -5.72 3.12
N LEU A 177 -18.59 -6.01 2.14
CA LEU A 177 -18.50 -5.39 0.82
C LEU A 177 -18.76 -3.88 0.87
N ALA A 178 -19.73 -3.43 1.67
CA ALA A 178 -20.02 -2.02 1.87
C ALA A 178 -18.84 -1.29 2.51
N PHE A 179 -18.25 -1.87 3.55
CA PHE A 179 -17.03 -1.39 4.20
C PHE A 179 -15.87 -1.28 3.20
N LEU A 180 -15.60 -2.34 2.44
CA LEU A 180 -14.54 -2.36 1.42
C LEU A 180 -14.68 -1.19 0.44
N ARG A 181 -15.89 -1.02 -0.10
CA ARG A 181 -16.18 0.05 -1.05
C ARG A 181 -15.99 1.42 -0.43
N HIS A 182 -16.43 1.61 0.82
CA HIS A 182 -16.24 2.85 1.56
C HIS A 182 -14.74 3.15 1.77
N PHE A 183 -13.98 2.18 2.25
CA PHE A 183 -12.54 2.29 2.45
C PHE A 183 -11.80 2.61 1.14
N ASN A 184 -12.12 1.89 0.06
CA ASN A 184 -11.54 2.13 -1.27
C ASN A 184 -11.85 3.54 -1.79
N ARG A 185 -13.06 4.07 -1.54
CA ARG A 185 -13.39 5.45 -1.91
C ARG A 185 -12.54 6.46 -1.13
N GLN A 186 -12.32 6.24 0.16
CA GLN A 186 -11.47 7.13 0.97
C GLN A 186 -10.03 7.13 0.46
N ALA A 187 -9.44 5.95 0.25
CA ALA A 187 -8.10 5.82 -0.31
C ALA A 187 -8.01 6.48 -1.71
N SER A 188 -9.00 6.26 -2.57
CA SER A 188 -9.03 6.87 -3.91
C SER A 188 -9.09 8.40 -3.85
N ARG A 189 -9.84 8.98 -2.90
CA ARG A 189 -9.89 10.44 -2.69
C ARG A 189 -8.54 10.98 -2.24
N LEU A 190 -7.85 10.31 -1.31
CA LEU A 190 -6.52 10.71 -0.85
C LEU A 190 -5.50 10.65 -1.99
N ALA A 191 -5.52 9.58 -2.79
CA ALA A 191 -4.66 9.44 -3.96
C ALA A 191 -4.88 10.58 -4.97
N LEU A 192 -6.14 10.94 -5.24
CA LEU A 192 -6.48 12.04 -6.14
C LEU A 192 -6.00 13.39 -5.61
N LEU A 193 -6.17 13.65 -4.30
CA LEU A 193 -5.71 14.89 -3.67
C LEU A 193 -4.19 15.05 -3.84
N ARG A 194 -3.42 14.02 -3.49
CA ARG A 194 -1.96 14.03 -3.63
C ARG A 194 -1.49 14.17 -5.07
N ALA A 195 -2.18 13.53 -6.01
CA ALA A 195 -1.86 13.67 -7.43
C ALA A 195 -2.05 15.12 -7.92
N ARG A 196 -3.08 15.82 -7.43
CA ARG A 196 -3.29 17.25 -7.72
C ARG A 196 -2.22 18.11 -7.09
N GLU A 197 -1.93 17.92 -5.80
CA GLU A 197 -0.88 18.66 -5.09
C GLU A 197 0.48 18.52 -5.79
N GLN A 198 0.84 17.32 -6.25
CA GLN A 198 2.06 17.07 -6.99
C GLN A 198 2.09 17.80 -8.34
N SER A 199 0.97 17.81 -9.07
CA SER A 199 0.83 18.54 -10.34
C SER A 199 0.92 20.05 -10.15
N ASP A 200 0.30 20.58 -9.11
CA ASP A 200 0.32 22.00 -8.77
C ASP A 200 1.75 22.44 -8.41
N TRP A 201 2.47 21.63 -7.61
CA TRP A 201 3.87 21.87 -7.26
C TRP A 201 4.79 21.90 -8.49
N GLN A 202 4.61 20.95 -9.42
CA GLN A 202 5.36 20.92 -10.68
C GLN A 202 5.06 22.14 -11.56
N THR A 203 3.82 22.60 -11.57
CA THR A 203 3.41 23.80 -12.31
C THR A 203 4.05 25.05 -11.71
N MET A 204 4.01 25.19 -10.37
CA MET A 204 4.67 26.28 -9.67
C MET A 204 6.18 26.30 -9.93
N GLN A 205 6.86 25.15 -9.87
CA GLN A 205 8.29 25.07 -10.20
C GLN A 205 8.62 25.62 -11.59
N ARG A 206 7.82 25.26 -12.60
CA ARG A 206 8.02 25.73 -13.97
C ARG A 206 7.78 27.23 -14.13
N LEU A 207 6.89 27.80 -13.32
CA LEU A 207 6.61 29.24 -13.33
C LEU A 207 7.70 30.04 -12.60
N TYR A 208 8.31 29.48 -11.55
CA TYR A 208 9.28 30.19 -10.71
C TYR A 208 10.76 29.94 -11.06
N LEU A 209 11.10 28.84 -11.72
CA LEU A 209 12.46 28.60 -12.20
C LEU A 209 12.60 29.20 -13.62
N PRO A 210 13.42 30.25 -13.82
CA PRO A 210 13.75 30.71 -15.16
C PRO A 210 14.44 29.54 -15.87
N THR A 211 13.96 29.19 -17.06
CA THR A 211 14.70 28.30 -17.95
C THR A 211 16.09 28.89 -18.18
N PRO A 212 17.18 28.11 -18.01
CA PRO A 212 18.52 28.56 -18.40
C PRO A 212 18.62 28.83 -19.90
#